data_AF-A0A965EVE2-F1
#
_entry.id   AF-A0A965EVE2-F1
#
_cell.length_a   1.000
_cell.length_b   1.000
_cell.length_c   1.000
_cell.angle_alpha   90.00
_cell.angle_beta   90.00
_cell.angle_gamma   90.00
#
_symmetry.space_group_name_H-M   'P 1'
#
loop_
_entity.id
_entity.type
_entity.pdbx_description
1 polymer ?
#
loop_
_entity_poly.entity_id
_entity_poly.type
_entity_poly.pdbx_seq_one_letter_code
_entity_poly.pdbx_strand_id
1 'polypeptide(L)'
;FPSPQWAVEAHGADWTKPGNIVVNGAYILTEHVPQERSVRVRNDKYWNNENTILDTITALVINDENVALTRYVAGELDQTDVPAGQFKKLKAERPDEAINVPELCSYYYPFNMTESGNPALQDKRVRQALSYAIDRDIITENILQAGQIAAYTFTPGATANFSVPDVEYGTWTQAERDAKAKELMADAGVENLDLEILYNTSEAHKKIAIAISQMWKQKLGVNVTLANQEWKTYLETRGSQQFQVARAGWCGDYNEASTFLDLMNSASGYNDGKYANAEVDSLLAEAKTMADPQSNYTRIEQIIADEMPIIPIYHYTANFLLDTSVKGWPFENVEKQVYMRTLYKVED
;
A
#
# COMPACT_ATOMS: atom_id res chain seq x y z
N PHE A 1 -6.34 12.95 15.14
CA PHE A 1 -6.30 14.41 15.39
C PHE A 1 -7.65 14.88 15.92
N PRO A 2 -7.70 15.93 16.76
CA PRO A 2 -8.97 16.44 17.26
C PRO A 2 -9.80 17.08 16.14
N SER A 3 -11.11 16.88 16.17
CA SER A 3 -12.07 17.54 15.28
C SER A 3 -12.90 18.57 16.07
N PRO A 4 -13.15 19.77 15.53
CA PRO A 4 -13.91 20.82 16.22
C PRO A 4 -15.41 20.47 16.24
N GLN A 5 -15.90 19.88 17.33
CA GLN A 5 -17.28 19.43 17.48
C GLN A 5 -18.31 20.48 17.04
N TRP A 6 -18.13 21.73 17.47
CA TRP A 6 -19.03 22.84 17.14
C TRP A 6 -19.11 23.14 15.63
N ALA A 7 -18.01 22.98 14.88
CA ALA A 7 -18.03 23.19 13.42
C ALA A 7 -18.66 21.99 12.71
N VAL A 8 -18.41 20.78 13.20
CA VAL A 8 -19.06 19.55 12.71
C VAL A 8 -20.57 19.64 12.90
N GLU A 9 -21.03 20.07 14.08
CA GLU A 9 -22.45 20.27 14.37
C GLU A 9 -23.08 21.38 13.52
N ALA A 10 -22.38 22.50 13.32
CA ALA A 10 -22.88 23.62 12.54
C ALA A 10 -22.99 23.34 11.03
N HIS A 11 -22.08 22.53 10.47
CA HIS A 11 -21.94 22.35 9.02
C HIS A 11 -22.21 20.92 8.52
N GLY A 12 -22.44 19.96 9.42
CA GLY A 12 -22.73 18.57 9.06
C GLY A 12 -21.64 17.98 8.16
N ALA A 13 -22.00 17.23 7.12
CA ALA A 13 -21.06 16.62 6.18
C ALA A 13 -20.16 17.63 5.44
N ASP A 14 -20.57 18.90 5.39
CA ASP A 14 -19.85 19.98 4.71
C ASP A 14 -18.81 20.68 5.60
N TRP A 15 -18.62 20.22 6.85
CA TRP A 15 -17.67 20.82 7.79
C TRP A 15 -16.22 20.83 7.30
N THR A 16 -15.85 19.93 6.37
CA THR A 16 -14.50 19.87 5.80
C THR A 16 -14.30 20.73 4.56
N LYS A 17 -15.36 21.38 4.02
CA LYS A 17 -15.24 22.25 2.84
C LYS A 17 -14.45 23.52 3.18
N PRO A 18 -13.70 24.10 2.21
CA PRO A 18 -13.11 25.42 2.36
C PRO A 18 -14.15 26.46 2.84
N GLY A 19 -13.76 27.30 3.79
CA GLY A 19 -14.66 28.29 4.43
C GLY A 19 -15.42 27.77 5.66
N ASN A 20 -15.67 26.46 5.76
CA ASN A 20 -16.32 25.84 6.93
C ASN A 20 -15.29 25.18 7.87
N ILE A 21 -14.23 24.59 7.29
CA ILE A 21 -13.27 23.81 8.04
C ILE A 21 -12.47 24.66 9.02
N VAL A 22 -12.31 24.13 10.23
CA VAL A 22 -11.51 24.72 11.29
C VAL A 22 -10.46 23.72 11.71
N VAL A 23 -9.20 24.17 11.74
CA VAL A 23 -8.03 23.30 11.93
C VAL A 23 -7.14 23.83 13.06
N ASN A 24 -6.39 22.93 13.68
CA ASN A 24 -5.36 23.27 14.67
C ASN A 24 -3.93 23.01 14.15
N GLY A 25 -3.79 22.60 12.88
CA GLY A 25 -2.50 22.35 12.23
C GLY A 25 -1.87 23.62 11.65
N ALA A 26 -0.69 23.46 11.04
CA ALA A 26 0.10 24.56 10.48
C ALA A 26 -0.47 25.18 9.20
N TYR A 27 -1.46 24.55 8.57
CA TYR A 27 -2.05 25.01 7.31
C TYR A 27 -3.58 24.88 7.33
N ILE A 28 -4.26 25.82 6.67
CA ILE A 28 -5.71 25.90 6.47
C ILE A 28 -6.02 25.54 5.01
N LEU A 29 -7.01 24.67 4.80
CA LEU A 29 -7.51 24.37 3.45
C LEU A 29 -8.29 25.57 2.89
N THR A 30 -7.79 26.16 1.81
CA THR A 30 -8.42 27.30 1.12
C THR A 30 -9.10 26.90 -0.18
N GLU A 31 -8.65 25.81 -0.79
CA GLU A 31 -9.24 25.30 -2.02
C GLU A 31 -9.24 23.77 -2.03
N HIS A 32 -10.32 23.19 -2.51
CA HIS A 32 -10.43 21.76 -2.78
C HIS A 32 -11.29 21.56 -4.03
N VAL A 33 -10.62 21.24 -5.15
CA VAL A 33 -11.24 20.86 -6.40
C VAL A 33 -11.08 19.35 -6.55
N PRO A 34 -12.16 18.56 -6.37
CA PRO A 34 -12.09 17.11 -6.41
C PRO A 34 -11.39 16.59 -7.68
N GLN A 35 -10.53 15.58 -7.52
CA GLN A 35 -9.76 14.96 -8.60
C GLN A 35 -8.79 15.89 -9.35
N GLU A 36 -8.59 17.12 -8.89
CA GLU A 36 -7.66 18.05 -9.52
C GLU A 36 -6.60 18.53 -8.52
N ARG A 37 -7.01 19.25 -7.47
CA ARG A 37 -6.08 19.89 -6.55
C ARG A 37 -6.66 20.23 -5.19
N SER A 38 -5.76 20.41 -4.24
CA SER A 38 -6.05 21.05 -2.95
C SER A 38 -4.97 22.07 -2.62
N VAL A 39 -5.40 23.25 -2.19
CA VAL A 39 -4.51 24.34 -1.79
C VAL A 39 -4.68 24.58 -0.30
N ARG A 40 -3.56 24.63 0.40
CA ARG A 40 -3.53 25.02 1.81
C ARG A 40 -2.61 26.21 1.99
N VAL A 41 -3.03 27.16 2.82
CA VAL A 41 -2.21 28.32 3.20
C VAL A 41 -1.83 28.23 4.66
N ARG A 42 -0.71 28.83 5.02
CA ARG A 42 -0.19 28.86 6.38
C ARG A 42 -1.23 29.39 7.39
N ASN A 43 -1.33 28.70 8.53
CA ASN A 43 -2.23 29.05 9.63
C ASN A 43 -1.50 29.93 10.66
N ASP A 44 -1.81 31.22 10.69
CA ASP A 44 -1.21 32.17 11.63
C ASP A 44 -1.56 31.88 13.10
N LYS A 45 -2.64 31.13 13.36
CA LYS A 45 -3.06 30.70 14.71
C LYS A 45 -2.43 29.39 15.16
N TYR A 46 -1.61 28.75 14.34
CA TYR A 46 -0.88 27.55 14.75
C TYR A 46 0.13 27.89 15.86
N TRP A 47 0.16 27.11 16.94
CA TRP A 47 0.98 27.41 18.11
C TRP A 47 2.48 27.55 17.80
N ASN A 48 2.96 26.85 16.77
CA ASN A 48 4.34 26.91 16.30
C ASN A 48 4.45 27.56 14.90
N ASN A 49 3.59 28.55 14.64
CA ASN A 49 3.57 29.27 13.38
C ASN A 49 4.91 29.95 13.09
N GLU A 50 5.59 30.51 14.10
CA GLU A 50 6.89 31.19 13.94
C GLU A 50 7.96 30.32 13.24
N ASN A 51 7.88 28.99 13.39
CA ASN A 51 8.81 28.04 12.76
C ASN A 51 8.27 27.41 11.46
N THR A 52 7.10 27.82 10.98
CA THR A 52 6.58 27.40 9.67
C THR A 52 7.13 28.35 8.60
N ILE A 53 7.67 27.84 7.49
CA ILE A 53 8.33 28.68 6.47
C ILE A 53 7.49 28.79 5.20
N LEU A 54 7.02 27.67 4.65
CA LEU A 54 6.23 27.67 3.42
C LEU A 54 4.86 28.33 3.67
N ASP A 55 4.48 29.26 2.79
CA ASP A 55 3.23 29.99 2.93
C ASP A 55 2.04 29.28 2.27
N THR A 56 2.29 28.57 1.16
CA THR A 56 1.25 27.88 0.38
C THR A 56 1.74 26.52 -0.06
N ILE A 57 0.87 25.51 0.09
CA ILE A 57 1.09 24.15 -0.36
C ILE A 57 -0.02 23.77 -1.32
N THR A 58 0.35 23.38 -2.53
CA THR A 58 -0.58 22.84 -3.54
C THR A 58 -0.29 21.36 -3.74
N ALA A 59 -1.29 20.50 -3.54
CA ALA A 59 -1.21 19.10 -3.91
C ALA A 59 -2.11 18.84 -5.11
N LEU A 60 -1.57 18.20 -6.14
CA LEU A 60 -2.26 17.87 -7.38
C LEU A 60 -2.59 16.37 -7.42
N VAL A 61 -3.71 16.02 -8.06
CA VAL A 61 -4.08 14.63 -8.33
C VAL A 61 -3.66 14.28 -9.75
N ILE A 62 -2.61 13.47 -9.89
CA ILE A 62 -2.09 13.03 -11.18
C ILE A 62 -1.90 11.51 -11.12
N ASN A 63 -2.78 10.75 -11.78
CA ASN A 63 -2.80 9.28 -11.69
C ASN A 63 -1.80 8.59 -12.64
N ASP A 64 -1.24 9.31 -13.62
CA ASP A 64 -0.20 8.83 -14.52
C ASP A 64 1.15 9.42 -14.10
N GLU A 65 2.02 8.58 -13.56
CA GLU A 65 3.31 9.00 -13.04
C GLU A 65 4.21 9.58 -14.15
N ASN A 66 4.02 9.22 -15.43
CA ASN A 66 4.78 9.81 -16.54
C ASN A 66 4.36 11.25 -16.83
N VAL A 67 3.07 11.54 -16.67
CA VAL A 67 2.55 12.92 -16.75
C VAL A 67 3.11 13.74 -15.59
N ALA A 68 3.11 13.18 -14.37
CA ALA A 68 3.70 13.83 -13.20
C ALA A 68 5.20 14.10 -13.41
N LEU A 69 5.96 13.13 -13.90
CA LEU A 69 7.39 13.29 -14.23
C LEU A 69 7.63 14.42 -15.25
N THR A 70 6.82 14.49 -16.30
CA THR A 70 6.95 15.55 -17.32
C THR A 70 6.75 16.94 -16.69
N ARG A 71 5.76 17.08 -15.80
CA ARG A 71 5.46 18.32 -15.10
C ARG A 71 6.55 18.70 -14.09
N TYR A 72 7.10 17.71 -13.38
CA TYR A 72 8.26 17.90 -12.51
C TYR A 72 9.48 18.41 -13.31
N VAL A 73 9.79 17.78 -14.45
CA VAL A 73 10.89 18.22 -15.32
C VAL A 73 10.67 19.64 -15.88
N ALA A 74 9.42 20.04 -16.06
CA ALA A 74 9.04 21.40 -16.46
C ALA A 74 9.08 22.43 -15.31
N GLY A 75 9.40 22.01 -14.07
CA GLY A 75 9.43 22.88 -12.89
C GLY A 75 8.06 23.19 -12.29
N GLU A 76 7.02 22.44 -12.66
CA GLU A 76 5.66 22.63 -12.12
C GLU A 76 5.42 21.90 -10.79
N LEU A 77 6.29 20.96 -10.42
CA LEU A 77 6.19 20.16 -9.19
C LEU A 77 7.52 20.20 -8.45
N ASP A 78 7.46 20.38 -7.12
CA ASP A 78 8.65 20.28 -6.26
C ASP A 78 8.96 18.82 -5.84
N GLN A 79 7.97 17.93 -5.96
CA GLN A 79 8.11 16.50 -5.64
C GLN A 79 7.16 15.69 -6.52
N THR A 80 7.61 14.53 -6.98
CA THR A 80 6.75 13.54 -7.67
C THR A 80 7.22 12.13 -7.39
N ASP A 81 6.30 11.17 -7.42
CA ASP A 81 6.67 9.76 -7.46
C ASP A 81 7.33 9.39 -8.80
N VAL A 82 8.14 8.33 -8.78
CA VAL A 82 8.86 7.85 -9.97
C VAL A 82 8.02 6.81 -10.73
N PRO A 83 7.87 6.94 -12.07
CA PRO A 83 7.22 5.91 -12.88
C PRO A 83 7.91 4.56 -12.77
N ALA A 84 7.12 3.49 -12.72
CA ALA A 84 7.62 2.11 -12.71
C ALA A 84 8.59 1.85 -13.88
N GLY A 85 9.75 1.27 -13.58
CA GLY A 85 10.80 0.96 -14.54
C GLY A 85 11.78 2.10 -14.85
N GLN A 86 11.57 3.31 -14.30
CA GLN A 86 12.39 4.48 -14.66
C GLN A 86 13.40 4.91 -13.59
N PHE A 87 13.33 4.37 -12.37
CA PHE A 87 14.17 4.82 -11.25
C PHE A 87 15.67 4.76 -11.54
N LYS A 88 16.18 3.64 -12.07
CA LYS A 88 17.61 3.49 -12.39
C LYS A 88 18.10 4.55 -13.39
N LYS A 89 17.30 4.84 -14.42
CA LYS A 89 17.60 5.88 -15.41
C LYS A 89 17.60 7.26 -14.75
N LEU A 90 16.53 7.59 -14.01
CA LEU A 90 16.41 8.88 -13.33
C LEU A 90 17.50 9.09 -12.29
N LYS A 91 17.93 8.04 -11.58
CA LYS A 91 19.04 8.11 -10.64
C LYS A 91 20.38 8.41 -11.31
N ALA A 92 20.58 7.93 -12.54
CA ALA A 92 21.77 8.25 -13.33
C ALA A 92 21.72 9.68 -13.91
N GLU A 93 20.54 10.15 -14.31
CA GLU A 93 20.34 11.48 -14.91
C GLU A 93 20.25 12.61 -13.87
N ARG A 94 19.67 12.32 -12.70
CA ARG A 94 19.35 13.27 -11.62
C ARG A 94 19.72 12.69 -10.24
N PRO A 95 21.01 12.47 -9.96
CA PRO A 95 21.45 11.74 -8.77
C PRO A 95 21.06 12.41 -7.45
N ASP A 96 20.95 13.74 -7.42
CA ASP A 96 20.63 14.50 -6.20
C ASP A 96 19.13 14.68 -5.97
N GLU A 97 18.30 14.43 -7.00
CA GLU A 97 16.84 14.54 -6.92
C GLU A 97 16.17 13.18 -6.77
N ALA A 98 16.73 12.12 -7.37
CA ALA A 98 16.16 10.78 -7.32
C ALA A 98 16.50 10.08 -6.01
N ILE A 99 15.49 9.94 -5.17
CA ILE A 99 15.61 9.39 -3.81
C ILE A 99 14.91 8.03 -3.74
N ASN A 100 15.61 7.08 -3.12
CA ASN A 100 15.08 5.79 -2.69
C ASN A 100 15.36 5.64 -1.19
N VAL A 101 14.31 5.47 -0.38
CA VAL A 101 14.44 5.17 1.05
C VAL A 101 13.50 4.03 1.45
N PRO A 102 13.79 3.28 2.52
CA PRO A 102 12.88 2.26 3.02
C PRO A 102 11.51 2.84 3.37
N GLU A 103 10.46 2.05 3.17
CA GLU A 103 9.07 2.45 3.42
C GLU A 103 8.34 1.32 4.15
N LEU A 104 7.64 1.66 5.24
CA LEU A 104 6.79 0.74 5.97
C LEU A 104 5.48 0.52 5.23
N CYS A 105 5.54 -0.07 4.04
CA CYS A 105 4.34 -0.51 3.34
C CYS A 105 4.51 -1.88 2.72
N SER A 106 3.39 -2.60 2.59
CA SER A 106 3.29 -3.92 1.97
C SER A 106 2.28 -3.87 0.83
N TYR A 107 2.66 -4.37 -0.35
CA TYR A 107 1.77 -4.54 -1.50
C TYR A 107 1.29 -5.99 -1.53
N TYR A 108 -0.02 -6.19 -1.54
CA TYR A 108 -0.60 -7.53 -1.45
C TYR A 108 -1.94 -7.62 -2.18
N TYR A 109 -2.46 -8.84 -2.34
CA TYR A 109 -3.80 -9.08 -2.87
C TYR A 109 -4.65 -9.86 -1.85
N PRO A 110 -5.62 -9.24 -1.16
CA PRO A 110 -6.57 -9.97 -0.33
C PRO A 110 -7.60 -10.73 -1.18
N PHE A 111 -8.09 -11.82 -0.60
CA PHE A 111 -9.24 -12.56 -1.10
C PHE A 111 -10.50 -12.22 -0.29
N ASN A 112 -11.66 -12.26 -0.94
CA ASN A 112 -12.93 -12.24 -0.23
C ASN A 112 -13.26 -13.64 0.29
N MET A 113 -13.19 -13.82 1.62
CA MET A 113 -13.42 -15.09 2.32
C MET A 113 -14.81 -15.15 2.98
N THR A 114 -15.72 -14.26 2.60
CA THR A 114 -17.14 -14.35 3.00
C THR A 114 -17.88 -15.37 2.14
N GLU A 115 -19.10 -15.72 2.56
CA GLU A 115 -20.02 -16.55 1.77
C GLU A 115 -20.34 -15.98 0.37
N SER A 116 -20.20 -14.65 0.20
CA SER A 116 -20.38 -13.98 -1.10
C SER A 116 -19.14 -14.07 -2.01
N GLY A 117 -18.01 -14.51 -1.46
CA GLY A 117 -16.76 -14.67 -2.21
C GLY A 117 -16.82 -15.80 -3.23
N ASN A 118 -15.83 -15.85 -4.11
CA ASN A 118 -15.73 -16.94 -5.08
C ASN A 118 -15.55 -18.28 -4.34
N PRO A 119 -16.38 -19.31 -4.58
CA PRO A 119 -16.30 -20.59 -3.88
C PRO A 119 -14.93 -21.28 -3.99
N ALA A 120 -14.25 -21.15 -5.14
CA ALA A 120 -12.93 -21.75 -5.33
C ALA A 120 -11.89 -21.10 -4.41
N LEU A 121 -12.03 -19.81 -4.09
CA LEU A 121 -11.10 -19.09 -3.21
C LEU A 121 -11.32 -19.39 -1.73
N GLN A 122 -12.38 -20.11 -1.35
CA GLN A 122 -12.59 -20.56 0.02
C GLN A 122 -11.65 -21.71 0.39
N ASP A 123 -11.19 -22.47 -0.60
CA ASP A 123 -10.17 -23.51 -0.42
C ASP A 123 -8.77 -22.88 -0.35
N LYS A 124 -8.06 -23.11 0.77
CA LYS A 124 -6.71 -22.56 0.96
C LYS A 124 -5.72 -23.04 -0.10
N ARG A 125 -5.92 -24.23 -0.67
CA ARG A 125 -5.04 -24.79 -1.71
C ARG A 125 -5.09 -23.95 -2.98
N VAL A 126 -6.27 -23.44 -3.35
CA VAL A 126 -6.44 -22.54 -4.49
C VAL A 126 -5.74 -21.20 -4.20
N ARG A 127 -5.92 -20.63 -3.00
CA ARG A 127 -5.24 -19.38 -2.61
C ARG A 127 -3.71 -19.51 -2.62
N GLN A 128 -3.19 -20.60 -2.04
CA GLN A 128 -1.77 -20.96 -2.07
C GLN A 128 -1.27 -21.10 -3.51
N ALA A 129 -1.98 -21.83 -4.38
CA ALA A 129 -1.59 -21.99 -5.78
C ALA A 129 -1.48 -20.65 -6.52
N LEU A 130 -2.48 -19.76 -6.33
CA LEU A 130 -2.46 -18.42 -6.91
C LEU A 130 -1.26 -17.60 -6.40
N SER A 131 -0.92 -17.67 -5.11
CA SER A 131 0.26 -17.00 -4.56
C SER A 131 1.58 -17.54 -5.12
N TYR A 132 1.68 -18.86 -5.22
CA TYR A 132 2.91 -19.55 -5.60
C TYR A 132 3.23 -19.33 -7.08
N ALA A 133 2.20 -19.28 -7.94
CA ALA A 133 2.38 -19.02 -9.36
C ALA A 133 2.87 -17.60 -9.70
N ILE A 134 2.84 -16.66 -8.74
CA ILE A 134 3.35 -15.30 -8.96
C ILE A 134 4.87 -15.28 -8.78
N ASP A 135 5.55 -14.92 -9.85
CA ASP A 135 6.97 -14.60 -9.85
C ASP A 135 7.16 -13.15 -9.38
N ARG A 136 7.57 -13.01 -8.11
CA ARG A 136 7.75 -11.71 -7.46
C ARG A 136 8.97 -10.97 -7.98
N ASP A 137 10.00 -11.71 -8.41
CA ASP A 137 11.24 -11.11 -8.94
C ASP A 137 10.96 -10.46 -10.30
N ILE A 138 10.11 -11.04 -11.14
CA ILE A 138 9.65 -10.37 -12.37
C ILE A 138 8.98 -9.03 -12.04
N ILE A 139 8.18 -8.98 -10.98
CA ILE A 139 7.49 -7.75 -10.57
C ILE A 139 8.50 -6.72 -10.05
N THR A 140 9.37 -7.07 -9.12
CA THR A 140 10.31 -6.13 -8.48
C THR A 140 11.46 -5.74 -9.41
N GLU A 141 12.07 -6.70 -10.12
CA GLU A 141 13.30 -6.50 -10.88
C GLU A 141 13.09 -6.17 -12.36
N ASN A 142 11.95 -6.54 -12.95
CA ASN A 142 11.68 -6.27 -14.37
C ASN A 142 10.60 -5.21 -14.59
N ILE A 143 9.57 -5.13 -13.73
CA ILE A 143 8.47 -4.16 -13.89
C ILE A 143 8.75 -2.88 -13.09
N LEU A 144 9.02 -2.99 -11.78
CA LEU A 144 9.15 -1.83 -10.89
C LEU A 144 10.54 -1.20 -10.95
N GLN A 145 11.59 -2.01 -10.82
CA GLN A 145 13.00 -1.63 -10.94
C GLN A 145 13.44 -0.49 -10.01
N ALA A 146 12.84 -0.38 -8.82
CA ALA A 146 13.10 0.72 -7.89
C ALA A 146 13.41 0.22 -6.45
N GLY A 147 13.96 -1.00 -6.33
CA GLY A 147 14.45 -1.53 -5.06
C GLY A 147 13.37 -2.05 -4.11
N GLN A 148 12.13 -2.23 -4.57
CA GLN A 148 11.11 -2.97 -3.83
C GLN A 148 11.58 -4.41 -3.59
N ILE A 149 11.25 -4.97 -2.43
CA ILE A 149 11.73 -6.29 -1.99
C ILE A 149 10.61 -7.31 -2.19
N ALA A 150 10.89 -8.42 -2.89
CA ALA A 150 9.93 -9.51 -3.05
C ALA A 150 9.44 -10.03 -1.67
N ALA A 151 8.13 -10.05 -1.45
CA ALA A 151 7.54 -10.35 -0.15
C ALA A 151 6.88 -11.72 -0.11
N TYR A 152 7.21 -12.49 0.93
CA TYR A 152 6.60 -13.80 1.24
C TYR A 152 5.90 -13.78 2.61
N THR A 153 5.99 -12.67 3.32
CA THR A 153 5.35 -12.36 4.60
C THR A 153 4.65 -11.01 4.47
N PHE A 154 3.70 -10.73 5.36
CA PHE A 154 2.92 -9.51 5.26
C PHE A 154 3.71 -8.29 5.75
N THR A 155 4.35 -8.40 6.90
CA THR A 155 5.03 -7.31 7.61
C THR A 155 6.39 -7.00 6.97
N PRO A 156 6.66 -5.74 6.59
CA PRO A 156 7.95 -5.32 6.05
C PRO A 156 9.10 -5.50 7.03
N GLY A 157 10.25 -5.95 6.54
CA GLY A 157 11.48 -6.07 7.35
C GLY A 157 12.08 -4.74 7.83
N ALA A 158 11.61 -3.61 7.31
CA ALA A 158 11.97 -2.27 7.79
C ALA A 158 11.28 -1.90 9.13
N THR A 159 10.34 -2.73 9.60
CA THR A 159 9.60 -2.52 10.84
C THR A 159 10.53 -2.64 12.06
N ALA A 160 10.45 -1.67 12.98
CA ALA A 160 11.31 -1.65 14.15
C ALA A 160 11.10 -2.88 15.03
N ASN A 161 12.22 -3.43 15.51
CA ASN A 161 12.26 -4.62 16.38
C ASN A 161 11.57 -5.86 15.82
N PHE A 162 11.31 -5.92 14.50
CA PHE A 162 10.70 -7.06 13.85
C PHE A 162 11.74 -7.85 13.06
N SER A 163 11.76 -9.16 13.27
CA SER A 163 12.51 -10.10 12.43
C SER A 163 11.56 -10.82 11.48
N VAL A 164 11.79 -10.67 10.17
CA VAL A 164 11.01 -11.38 9.16
C VAL A 164 11.21 -12.88 9.33
N PRO A 165 10.16 -13.67 9.59
CA PRO A 165 10.31 -15.10 9.75
C PRO A 165 10.48 -15.81 8.40
N ASP A 166 11.26 -16.89 8.40
CA ASP A 166 11.29 -17.80 7.26
C ASP A 166 9.94 -18.51 7.12
N VAL A 167 9.42 -18.53 5.90
CA VAL A 167 8.23 -19.29 5.50
C VAL A 167 8.60 -20.21 4.36
N GLU A 168 8.14 -21.46 4.42
CA GLU A 168 8.66 -22.56 3.59
C GLU A 168 8.65 -22.21 2.09
N TYR A 169 7.51 -21.76 1.56
CA TYR A 169 7.34 -21.43 0.15
C TYR A 169 8.19 -20.24 -0.33
N GLY A 170 8.64 -19.39 0.60
CA GLY A 170 9.52 -18.27 0.33
C GLY A 170 10.97 -18.69 0.06
N THR A 171 11.37 -19.88 0.54
CA THR A 171 12.72 -20.43 0.33
C THR A 171 12.87 -21.21 -0.99
N TRP A 172 11.74 -21.56 -1.62
CA TRP A 172 11.73 -22.30 -2.87
C TRP A 172 12.18 -21.44 -4.06
N THR A 173 12.61 -22.10 -5.12
CA THR A 173 12.72 -21.50 -6.45
C THR A 173 11.33 -21.25 -7.04
N GLN A 174 11.25 -20.39 -8.06
CA GLN A 174 9.98 -20.16 -8.75
C GLN A 174 9.45 -21.44 -9.44
N ALA A 175 10.34 -22.30 -9.94
CA ALA A 175 9.96 -23.55 -10.59
C ALA A 175 9.31 -24.54 -9.61
N GLU A 176 9.83 -24.63 -8.37
CA GLU A 176 9.26 -25.46 -7.31
C GLU A 176 7.88 -24.92 -6.88
N ARG A 177 7.75 -23.60 -6.71
CA ARG A 177 6.45 -22.96 -6.44
C ARG A 177 5.44 -23.23 -7.56
N ASP A 178 5.84 -23.11 -8.82
CA ASP A 178 4.97 -23.35 -9.98
C ASP A 178 4.52 -24.82 -10.06
N ALA A 179 5.42 -25.76 -9.76
CA ALA A 179 5.09 -27.18 -9.70
C ALA A 179 4.09 -27.47 -8.58
N LYS A 180 4.34 -26.95 -7.37
CA LYS A 180 3.44 -27.13 -6.23
C LYS A 180 2.07 -26.45 -6.45
N ALA A 181 2.04 -25.30 -7.10
CA ALA A 181 0.80 -24.60 -7.42
C ALA A 181 -0.12 -25.44 -8.32
N LYS A 182 0.44 -26.14 -9.31
CA LYS A 182 -0.32 -27.05 -10.19
C LYS A 182 -0.87 -28.25 -9.45
N GLU A 183 -0.07 -28.85 -8.55
CA GLU A 183 -0.50 -29.94 -7.68
C GLU A 183 -1.68 -29.50 -6.80
N LEU A 184 -1.57 -28.34 -6.16
CA LEU A 184 -2.62 -27.79 -5.28
C LEU A 184 -3.93 -27.50 -6.04
N MET A 185 -3.86 -26.98 -7.27
CA MET A 185 -5.06 -26.79 -8.11
C MET A 185 -5.73 -28.12 -8.47
N ALA A 186 -4.94 -29.14 -8.80
CA ALA A 186 -5.44 -30.48 -9.12
C ALA A 186 -6.07 -31.15 -7.89
N ASP A 187 -5.43 -31.07 -6.73
CA ASP A 187 -5.95 -31.59 -5.46
C ASP A 187 -7.24 -30.90 -5.01
N ALA A 188 -7.38 -29.61 -5.32
CA ALA A 188 -8.61 -28.85 -5.11
C ALA A 188 -9.72 -29.21 -6.11
N GLY A 189 -9.41 -29.97 -7.17
CA GLY A 189 -10.36 -30.32 -8.22
C GLY A 189 -10.83 -29.11 -9.02
N VAL A 190 -10.04 -28.03 -9.07
CA VAL A 190 -10.41 -26.79 -9.75
C VAL A 190 -9.84 -26.79 -11.16
N GLU A 191 -10.73 -26.91 -12.14
CA GLU A 191 -10.43 -26.76 -13.56
C GLU A 191 -11.11 -25.48 -14.09
N ASN A 192 -10.45 -24.75 -14.99
CA ASN A 192 -11.01 -23.57 -15.67
C ASN A 192 -11.57 -22.49 -14.71
N LEU A 193 -10.71 -21.93 -13.86
CA LEU A 193 -11.07 -20.87 -12.94
C LEU A 193 -11.07 -19.50 -13.65
N ASP A 194 -12.19 -18.77 -13.55
CA ASP A 194 -12.31 -17.37 -13.95
C ASP A 194 -12.34 -16.49 -12.70
N LEU A 195 -11.49 -15.45 -12.66
CA LEU A 195 -11.39 -14.50 -11.57
C LEU A 195 -11.51 -13.05 -12.06
N GLU A 196 -11.91 -12.17 -11.15
CA GLU A 196 -11.73 -10.73 -11.30
C GLU A 196 -10.65 -10.21 -10.35
N ILE A 197 -9.75 -9.38 -10.86
CA ILE A 197 -8.84 -8.55 -10.04
C ILE A 197 -9.36 -7.11 -10.05
N LEU A 198 -9.81 -6.64 -8.89
CA LEU A 198 -10.18 -5.25 -8.64
C LEU A 198 -8.95 -4.42 -8.25
N TYR A 199 -8.76 -3.24 -8.83
CA TYR A 199 -7.70 -2.30 -8.44
C TYR A 199 -8.14 -0.84 -8.59
N ASN A 200 -7.53 0.05 -7.81
CA ASN A 200 -7.74 1.48 -7.98
C ASN A 200 -6.96 2.02 -9.19
N THR A 201 -7.49 3.01 -9.88
CA THR A 201 -6.90 3.62 -11.08
C THR A 201 -5.47 4.14 -10.81
N SER A 202 -4.48 3.46 -11.40
CA SER A 202 -3.07 3.81 -11.45
C SER A 202 -2.41 2.98 -12.55
N GLU A 203 -1.50 3.58 -13.33
CA GLU A 203 -0.79 2.86 -14.39
C GLU A 203 0.17 1.81 -13.82
N ALA A 204 0.79 2.07 -12.65
CA ALA A 204 1.62 1.09 -11.96
C ALA A 204 0.81 -0.15 -11.53
N HIS A 205 -0.37 0.04 -10.91
CA HIS A 205 -1.21 -1.07 -10.47
C HIS A 205 -1.72 -1.90 -11.64
N LYS A 206 -2.12 -1.24 -12.73
CA LYS A 206 -2.55 -1.89 -13.97
C LYS A 206 -1.46 -2.79 -14.55
N LYS A 207 -0.21 -2.32 -14.63
CA LYS A 207 0.93 -3.13 -15.11
C LYS A 207 1.14 -4.39 -14.28
N ILE A 208 1.08 -4.28 -12.94
CA ILE A 208 1.22 -5.42 -12.03
C ILE A 208 0.06 -6.41 -12.21
N ALA A 209 -1.18 -5.91 -12.28
CA ALA A 209 -2.37 -6.76 -12.43
C ALA A 209 -2.36 -7.53 -13.77
N ILE A 210 -1.90 -6.90 -14.86
CA ILE A 210 -1.68 -7.55 -16.16
C ILE A 210 -0.64 -8.67 -16.03
N ALA A 211 0.50 -8.41 -15.37
CA ALA A 211 1.55 -9.41 -15.19
C ALA A 211 1.07 -10.61 -14.38
N ILE A 212 0.37 -10.38 -13.26
CA ILE A 212 -0.22 -11.46 -12.44
C ILE A 212 -1.24 -12.26 -13.24
N SER A 213 -2.15 -11.59 -13.96
CA SER A 213 -3.10 -12.23 -14.87
C SER A 213 -2.41 -13.15 -15.88
N GLN A 214 -1.31 -12.69 -16.49
CA GLN A 214 -0.54 -13.49 -17.45
C GLN A 214 0.14 -14.69 -16.80
N MET A 215 0.75 -14.52 -15.62
CA MET A 215 1.37 -15.62 -14.87
C MET A 215 0.34 -16.68 -14.48
N TRP A 216 -0.81 -16.28 -13.94
CA TRP A 216 -1.89 -17.21 -13.60
C TRP A 216 -2.43 -17.93 -14.85
N LYS A 217 -2.60 -17.22 -15.96
CA LYS A 217 -3.04 -17.83 -17.22
C LYS A 217 -2.03 -18.87 -17.74
N GLN A 218 -0.75 -18.53 -17.76
CA GLN A 218 0.31 -19.40 -18.29
C GLN A 218 0.58 -20.61 -17.41
N LYS A 219 0.56 -20.43 -16.09
CA LYS A 219 1.00 -21.46 -15.14
C LYS A 219 -0.14 -22.35 -14.65
N LEU A 220 -1.34 -21.78 -14.49
CA LEU A 220 -2.50 -22.44 -13.88
C LEU A 220 -3.73 -22.49 -14.81
N GLY A 221 -3.71 -21.82 -15.96
CA GLY A 221 -4.83 -21.77 -16.89
C GLY A 221 -5.96 -20.82 -16.50
N VAL A 222 -5.86 -20.15 -15.35
CA VAL A 222 -6.85 -19.21 -14.79
C VAL A 222 -7.06 -18.04 -15.74
N ASN A 223 -8.30 -17.69 -16.06
CA ASN A 223 -8.60 -16.45 -16.77
C ASN A 223 -8.88 -15.34 -15.77
N VAL A 224 -8.40 -14.13 -16.08
CA VAL A 224 -8.60 -12.98 -15.21
C VAL A 224 -9.21 -11.84 -16.01
N THR A 225 -10.28 -11.25 -15.47
CA THR A 225 -10.78 -9.95 -15.87
C THR A 225 -10.23 -8.88 -14.93
N LEU A 226 -9.80 -7.74 -15.48
CA LEU A 226 -9.27 -6.64 -14.70
C LEU A 226 -10.33 -5.54 -14.55
N ALA A 227 -10.68 -5.19 -13.32
CA ALA A 227 -11.64 -4.13 -13.00
C ALA A 227 -10.94 -2.96 -12.33
N ASN A 228 -10.96 -1.78 -12.98
CA ASN A 228 -10.41 -0.55 -12.41
C ASN A 228 -11.52 0.34 -11.85
N GLN A 229 -11.27 0.99 -10.71
CA GLN A 229 -12.20 1.95 -10.12
C GLN A 229 -11.46 3.18 -9.60
N GLU A 230 -12.13 4.33 -9.55
CA GLU A 230 -11.63 5.51 -8.82
C GLU A 230 -11.48 5.16 -7.33
N TRP A 231 -10.52 5.79 -6.65
CA TRP A 231 -10.11 5.43 -5.30
C TRP A 231 -11.26 5.32 -4.30
N LYS A 232 -12.18 6.27 -4.28
CA LYS A 232 -13.31 6.24 -3.35
C LYS A 232 -14.23 5.05 -3.62
N THR A 233 -14.62 4.85 -4.88
CA THR A 233 -15.46 3.71 -5.29
C THR A 233 -14.76 2.38 -5.00
N TYR A 234 -13.45 2.30 -5.23
CA TYR A 234 -12.64 1.13 -4.94
C TYR A 234 -12.66 0.76 -3.44
N LEU A 235 -12.50 1.74 -2.55
CA LEU A 235 -12.57 1.52 -1.11
C LEU A 235 -13.97 1.07 -0.68
N GLU A 236 -15.03 1.68 -1.22
CA GLU A 236 -16.42 1.30 -0.94
C GLU A 236 -16.71 -0.14 -1.41
N THR A 237 -16.26 -0.51 -2.60
CA THR A 237 -16.40 -1.87 -3.16
C THR A 237 -15.69 -2.91 -2.29
N ARG A 238 -14.46 -2.62 -1.84
CA ARG A 238 -13.72 -3.51 -0.91
C ARG A 238 -14.40 -3.61 0.46
N GLY A 239 -14.77 -2.47 1.05
CA GLY A 239 -15.39 -2.41 2.36
C GLY A 239 -16.78 -3.07 2.43
N SER A 240 -17.46 -3.20 1.27
CA SER A 240 -18.73 -3.91 1.11
C SER A 240 -18.59 -5.34 0.57
N GLN A 241 -17.36 -5.86 0.53
CA GLN A 241 -17.03 -7.23 0.09
C GLN A 241 -17.49 -7.54 -1.35
N GLN A 242 -17.61 -6.54 -2.22
CA GLN A 242 -17.98 -6.71 -3.63
C GLN A 242 -16.76 -6.96 -4.52
N PHE A 243 -15.91 -7.92 -4.13
CA PHE A 243 -14.69 -8.29 -4.87
C PHE A 243 -14.39 -9.78 -4.74
N GLN A 244 -13.55 -10.31 -5.63
CA GLN A 244 -13.01 -11.68 -5.53
C GLN A 244 -11.56 -11.64 -5.06
N VAL A 245 -10.72 -10.98 -5.85
CA VAL A 245 -9.35 -10.62 -5.52
C VAL A 245 -9.22 -9.12 -5.71
N ALA A 246 -8.64 -8.41 -4.76
CA ALA A 246 -8.35 -6.98 -4.92
C ALA A 246 -6.85 -6.76 -4.83
N ARG A 247 -6.30 -5.80 -5.61
CA ARG A 247 -5.03 -5.17 -5.28
C ARG A 247 -5.19 -4.47 -3.94
N ALA A 248 -4.18 -4.45 -3.08
CA ALA A 248 -4.14 -3.64 -1.87
C ALA A 248 -2.72 -3.15 -1.56
N GLY A 249 -2.65 -2.11 -0.74
CA GLY A 249 -1.42 -1.67 -0.08
C GLY A 249 -1.77 -1.23 1.33
N TRP A 250 -0.92 -1.61 2.30
CA TRP A 250 -1.02 -1.12 3.66
C TRP A 250 0.29 -0.45 4.04
N CYS A 251 0.21 0.71 4.65
CA CYS A 251 1.34 1.45 5.18
C CYS A 251 1.17 1.56 6.69
N GLY A 252 2.24 1.32 7.44
CA GLY A 252 2.20 1.31 8.90
C GLY A 252 1.82 2.69 9.46
N ASP A 253 0.82 2.71 10.33
CA ASP A 253 0.36 3.91 11.05
C ASP A 253 1.34 4.31 12.17
N TYR A 254 2.15 3.35 12.61
CA TYR A 254 3.22 3.47 13.61
C TYR A 254 4.27 2.39 13.35
N ASN A 255 5.52 2.65 13.72
CA ASN A 255 6.64 1.73 13.46
C ASN A 255 6.69 0.51 14.42
N GLU A 256 5.71 -0.40 14.32
CA GLU A 256 5.67 -1.67 15.07
C GLU A 256 4.78 -2.69 14.32
N ALA A 257 5.13 -3.99 14.36
CA ALA A 257 4.55 -5.00 13.46
C ALA A 257 3.04 -5.21 13.59
N SER A 258 2.43 -4.93 14.75
CA SER A 258 0.97 -5.00 14.92
C SER A 258 0.23 -4.07 13.97
N THR A 259 0.83 -2.96 13.50
CA THR A 259 0.19 -2.08 12.52
C THR A 259 -0.19 -2.84 11.24
N PHE A 260 0.55 -3.89 10.87
CA PHE A 260 0.22 -4.77 9.76
C PHE A 260 -0.64 -5.95 10.23
N LEU A 261 -0.18 -6.67 11.26
CA LEU A 261 -0.80 -7.93 11.65
C LEU A 261 -2.22 -7.77 12.22
N ASP A 262 -2.57 -6.61 12.78
CA ASP A 262 -3.94 -6.31 13.22
C ASP A 262 -4.96 -6.31 12.07
N LEU A 263 -4.54 -6.20 10.80
CA LEU A 263 -5.44 -6.38 9.66
C LEU A 263 -5.93 -7.83 9.53
N MET A 264 -5.19 -8.80 10.07
CA MET A 264 -5.60 -10.20 10.09
C MET A 264 -6.49 -10.55 11.28
N ASN A 265 -6.71 -9.61 12.22
CA ASN A 265 -7.67 -9.78 13.30
C ASN A 265 -9.09 -9.87 12.70
N SER A 266 -9.88 -10.84 13.15
CA SER A 266 -11.24 -11.06 12.63
C SER A 266 -12.19 -9.88 12.89
N ALA A 267 -11.94 -9.09 13.93
CA ALA A 267 -12.73 -7.91 14.28
C ALA A 267 -12.23 -6.61 13.64
N SER A 268 -11.12 -6.65 12.89
CA SER A 268 -10.54 -5.44 12.30
C SER A 268 -11.45 -4.83 11.23
N GLY A 269 -11.64 -3.51 11.31
CA GLY A 269 -12.34 -2.74 10.28
C GLY A 269 -11.60 -2.72 8.93
N TYR A 270 -10.30 -3.00 8.94
CA TYR A 270 -9.44 -3.07 7.75
C TYR A 270 -9.30 -4.48 7.19
N ASN A 271 -9.91 -5.47 7.82
CA ASN A 271 -10.04 -6.83 7.30
C ASN A 271 -11.18 -6.88 6.26
N ASP A 272 -10.90 -6.36 5.07
CA ASP A 272 -11.87 -6.35 3.97
C ASP A 272 -12.21 -7.76 3.47
N GLY A 273 -11.25 -8.68 3.56
CA GLY A 273 -11.42 -10.07 3.15
C GLY A 273 -12.24 -10.91 4.12
N LYS A 274 -12.49 -10.41 5.34
CA LYS A 274 -13.16 -11.12 6.44
C LYS A 274 -12.50 -12.46 6.78
N TYR A 275 -11.17 -12.50 6.70
CA TYR A 275 -10.39 -13.62 7.21
C TYR A 275 -10.65 -13.78 8.72
N ALA A 276 -10.80 -15.01 9.20
CA ALA A 276 -11.01 -15.29 10.61
C ALA A 276 -10.24 -16.53 11.01
N ASN A 277 -9.36 -16.39 12.00
CA ASN A 277 -8.62 -17.48 12.60
C ASN A 277 -8.45 -17.20 14.10
N ALA A 278 -8.98 -18.10 14.94
CA ALA A 278 -9.01 -17.91 16.39
C ALA A 278 -7.60 -17.92 17.03
N GLU A 279 -6.64 -18.63 16.44
CA GLU A 279 -5.25 -18.61 16.90
C GLU A 279 -4.62 -17.24 16.63
N VAL A 280 -4.83 -16.68 15.44
CA VAL A 280 -4.36 -15.31 15.10
C VAL A 280 -4.97 -14.27 16.05
N ASP A 281 -6.27 -14.34 16.31
CA ASP A 281 -6.95 -13.42 17.23
C ASP A 281 -6.39 -13.51 18.66
N SER A 282 -6.12 -14.72 19.15
CA SER A 282 -5.51 -14.95 20.47
C SER A 282 -4.08 -14.40 20.55
N LEU A 283 -3.25 -14.71 19.55
CA LEU A 283 -1.86 -14.27 19.50
C LEU A 283 -1.73 -12.75 19.45
N LEU A 284 -2.62 -12.08 18.69
CA LEU A 284 -2.69 -10.61 18.64
C LEU A 284 -3.18 -10.01 19.96
N ALA A 285 -4.15 -10.64 20.63
CA ALA A 285 -4.61 -10.18 21.93
C ALA A 285 -3.52 -10.28 23.00
N GLU A 286 -2.75 -11.38 23.00
CA GLU A 286 -1.60 -11.58 23.90
C GLU A 286 -0.48 -10.58 23.63
N ALA A 287 -0.11 -10.39 22.36
CA ALA A 287 0.97 -9.51 21.92
C ALA A 287 0.86 -8.08 22.47
N LYS A 288 -0.36 -7.56 22.62
CA LYS A 288 -0.64 -6.21 23.17
C LYS A 288 -0.10 -5.97 24.57
N THR A 289 0.20 -7.03 25.32
CA THR A 289 0.70 -6.95 26.71
C THR A 289 2.12 -7.47 26.87
N MET A 290 2.73 -7.98 25.80
CA MET A 290 4.08 -8.52 25.81
C MET A 290 5.13 -7.42 25.72
N ALA A 291 6.27 -7.63 26.37
CA ALA A 291 7.44 -6.78 26.17
C ALA A 291 8.15 -7.06 24.84
N ASP A 292 8.09 -8.32 24.38
CA ASP A 292 8.63 -8.78 23.10
C ASP A 292 7.63 -9.74 22.43
N PRO A 293 6.79 -9.26 21.51
CA PRO A 293 5.78 -10.05 20.81
C PRO A 293 6.32 -10.82 19.60
N GLN A 294 7.63 -10.83 19.32
CA GLN A 294 8.20 -11.38 18.09
C GLN A 294 7.81 -12.84 17.82
N SER A 295 7.75 -13.69 18.85
CA SER A 295 7.35 -15.11 18.68
C SER A 295 5.89 -15.26 18.25
N ASN A 296 4.98 -14.43 18.77
CA ASN A 296 3.58 -14.39 18.35
C ASN A 296 3.48 -13.90 16.91
N TYR A 297 4.23 -12.85 16.54
CA TYR A 297 4.25 -12.34 15.17
C TYR A 297 4.80 -13.34 14.17
N THR A 298 5.87 -14.07 14.53
CA THR A 298 6.39 -15.16 13.72
C THR A 298 5.32 -16.23 13.48
N ARG A 299 4.56 -16.62 14.51
CA ARG A 299 3.50 -17.61 14.37
C ARG A 299 2.35 -17.10 13.50
N ILE A 300 1.95 -15.83 13.64
CA ILE A 300 0.91 -15.22 12.80
C ILE A 300 1.35 -15.19 11.33
N GLU A 301 2.57 -14.76 11.02
CA GLU A 301 3.10 -14.76 9.65
C GLU A 301 3.15 -16.17 9.03
N GLN A 302 3.49 -17.19 9.83
CA GLN A 302 3.43 -18.58 9.39
C GLN A 302 2.01 -19.05 9.08
N ILE A 303 1.02 -18.62 9.88
CA ILE A 303 -0.40 -18.89 9.61
C ILE A 303 -0.84 -18.16 8.34
N ILE A 304 -0.43 -16.90 8.14
CA ILE A 304 -0.71 -16.16 6.90
C ILE A 304 -0.12 -16.89 5.69
N ALA A 305 1.12 -17.40 5.80
CA ALA A 305 1.76 -18.15 4.73
C ALA A 305 1.10 -19.51 4.45
N ASP A 306 0.58 -20.21 5.47
CA ASP A 306 -0.15 -21.48 5.28
C ASP A 306 -1.58 -21.24 4.75
N GLU A 307 -2.35 -20.36 5.38
CA GLU A 307 -3.76 -20.17 5.02
C GLU A 307 -3.97 -19.21 3.84
N MET A 308 -2.95 -18.42 3.49
CA MET A 308 -2.91 -17.48 2.38
C MET A 308 -4.17 -16.59 2.29
N PRO A 309 -4.57 -15.88 3.37
CA PRO A 309 -5.72 -14.97 3.32
C PRO A 309 -5.46 -13.75 2.42
N ILE A 310 -4.18 -13.45 2.21
CA ILE A 310 -3.66 -12.45 1.29
C ILE A 310 -2.51 -13.05 0.50
N ILE A 311 -2.18 -12.47 -0.65
CA ILE A 311 -0.95 -12.76 -1.38
C ILE A 311 0.03 -11.59 -1.19
N PRO A 312 1.07 -11.70 -0.35
CA PRO A 312 2.14 -10.71 -0.31
C PRO A 312 2.89 -10.69 -1.65
N ILE A 313 3.16 -9.51 -2.21
CA ILE A 313 3.88 -9.36 -3.49
C ILE A 313 5.25 -8.74 -3.27
N TYR A 314 5.28 -7.54 -2.66
CA TYR A 314 6.53 -6.86 -2.33
C TYR A 314 6.36 -5.93 -1.12
N HIS A 315 7.46 -5.68 -0.42
CA HIS A 315 7.59 -4.58 0.54
C HIS A 315 8.08 -3.35 -0.20
N TYR A 316 7.44 -2.21 0.08
CA TYR A 316 7.68 -0.96 -0.65
C TYR A 316 9.05 -0.37 -0.32
N THR A 317 9.50 0.44 -1.27
CA THR A 317 10.47 1.52 -1.04
C THR A 317 9.83 2.82 -1.51
N ALA A 318 10.18 3.92 -0.85
CA ALA A 318 9.77 5.25 -1.27
C ALA A 318 10.65 5.68 -2.43
N ASN A 319 10.06 5.88 -3.61
CA ASN A 319 10.78 6.26 -4.82
C ASN A 319 10.21 7.55 -5.39
N PHE A 320 10.95 8.63 -5.26
CA PHE A 320 10.48 9.95 -5.67
C PHE A 320 11.61 10.81 -6.22
N LEU A 321 11.22 11.80 -7.02
CA LEU A 321 12.05 12.95 -7.32
C LEU A 321 11.70 14.07 -6.35
N LEU A 322 12.72 14.72 -5.79
CA LEU A 322 12.58 15.88 -4.93
C LEU A 322 13.47 17.00 -5.48
N ASP A 323 12.87 18.16 -5.71
CA ASP A 323 13.59 19.34 -6.16
C ASP A 323 14.65 19.70 -5.10
N THR A 324 15.88 19.94 -5.55
CA THR A 324 17.02 20.15 -4.65
C THR A 324 16.89 21.40 -3.81
N SER A 325 16.06 22.37 -4.20
CA SER A 325 15.75 23.55 -3.39
C SER A 325 14.94 23.20 -2.14
N VAL A 326 14.20 22.09 -2.13
CA VAL A 326 13.39 21.66 -0.99
C VAL A 326 14.28 20.99 0.07
N LYS A 327 14.28 21.57 1.27
CA LYS A 327 15.03 21.08 2.43
C LYS A 327 14.10 20.73 3.59
N GLY A 328 14.63 19.98 4.56
CA GLY A 328 13.89 19.54 5.75
C GLY A 328 13.11 18.22 5.56
N TRP A 329 13.33 17.51 4.46
CA TRP A 329 12.68 16.22 4.20
C TRP A 329 13.19 15.12 5.14
N PRO A 330 12.31 14.36 5.83
CA PRO A 330 12.71 13.36 6.81
C PRO A 330 13.06 12.01 6.14
N PHE A 331 14.24 11.90 5.53
CA PHE A 331 14.66 10.70 4.79
C PHE A 331 14.76 9.42 5.63
N GLU A 332 14.94 9.54 6.94
CA GLU A 332 15.04 8.41 7.87
C GLU A 332 13.68 7.96 8.43
N ASN A 333 12.60 8.69 8.13
CA ASN A 333 11.26 8.34 8.58
C ASN A 333 10.60 7.32 7.63
N VAL A 334 10.70 6.05 8.00
CA VAL A 334 10.15 4.92 7.25
C VAL A 334 8.61 4.93 7.15
N GLU A 335 7.90 5.69 8.00
CA GLU A 335 6.44 5.90 7.92
C GLU A 335 6.04 6.93 6.83
N LYS A 336 7.03 7.62 6.24
CA LYS A 336 6.83 8.70 5.24
C LYS A 336 5.90 9.83 5.68
N GLN A 337 5.73 10.04 6.97
CA GLN A 337 5.04 11.22 7.46
C GLN A 337 5.90 12.46 7.21
N VAL A 338 5.48 13.27 6.23
CA VAL A 338 6.10 14.55 5.89
C VAL A 338 5.20 15.67 6.34
N TYR A 339 5.68 16.47 7.29
CA TYR A 339 4.99 17.66 7.74
C TYR A 339 5.47 18.87 6.95
N MET A 340 4.65 19.45 6.08
CA MET A 340 5.03 20.61 5.26
C MET A 340 5.52 21.81 6.08
N ARG A 341 5.23 21.86 7.39
CA ARG A 341 5.72 22.89 8.31
C ARG A 341 7.21 22.76 8.66
N THR A 342 7.83 21.60 8.39
CA THR A 342 9.27 21.38 8.60
C THR A 342 10.07 21.57 7.32
N LEU A 343 9.39 21.78 6.18
CA LEU A 343 10.03 21.98 4.90
C LEU A 343 10.27 23.48 4.66
N TYR A 344 11.28 23.76 3.84
CA TYR A 344 11.58 25.11 3.34
C TYR A 344 12.26 25.01 1.97
N LYS A 345 12.20 26.10 1.20
CA LYS A 345 12.93 26.22 -0.06
C LYS A 345 14.13 27.15 0.12
N VAL A 346 15.26 26.80 -0.49
CA VAL A 346 16.43 27.68 -0.62
C VAL A 346 16.52 28.19 -2.05
N GLU A 347 16.95 29.45 -2.23
CA GLU A 347 17.37 29.92 -3.55
C GLU A 347 18.71 29.28 -3.92
N ASP A 348 18.91 29.05 -5.22
CA ASP A 348 20.15 28.49 -5.78
C ASP A 348 21.35 29.44 -5.67
#